data_AF-A0AAP0ET12-F1
#
_entry.id   AF-A0AAP0ET12-F1
#
_cell.length_a   1.000
_cell.length_b   1.000
_cell.length_c   1.000
_cell.angle_alpha   90.00
_cell.angle_beta   90.00
_cell.angle_gamma   90.00
#
_symmetry.space_group_name_H-M   'P 1'
#
loop_
_entity.id
_entity.type
_entity.pdbx_description
1 polymer ?
#
loop_
_entity_poly.entity_id
_entity_poly.type
_entity_poly.pdbx_seq_one_letter_code
_entity_poly.pdbx_strand_id
1 'polypeptide(L)'
;MDVNRVLHMNGGEGEASYASNSSLQRAVITMVKPILEETILDLVSDEAFLASKVLCIADLGCSSGPNSLSVISHIVDTITTTCHKQHRQPPEFQVLLNDLPGNDFNTVIKSLPSFYDKLKRGNINHGRSCFVAAMPGSFHHRLFPRKSIHFIHSSYSLQYLSQVPKGLVSKEGMQLNKGNTYIASTTPQVVSRAYYEQFKHDFYSFLHSRSEEVIKGGRAVLTLIGRRTDDPSRDENCVPWKMITLALKDIAEEGHIEEAQIDSFNFPCYAPSAVEVQDIILLQGSFSLTRLEGFEIGWDSNMTTGNTSFDTLMRARYISKYVRAISEPMLSSHFGALVMDALFRRHIERVAELLNKEEPKFNSLVITLIRKVNIIYTSVTVFNSEEILQAISL
;
A
#
# COMPACT_ATOMS: atom_id res chain seq x y z
N MET A 1 -10.95 -5.40 -16.79
CA MET A 1 -10.89 -5.95 -15.42
C MET A 1 -11.58 -4.99 -14.45
N ASP A 2 -12.57 -5.45 -13.67
CA ASP A 2 -13.22 -4.64 -12.61
C ASP A 2 -12.41 -4.78 -11.31
N VAL A 3 -11.54 -3.80 -11.05
CA VAL A 3 -10.57 -3.84 -9.95
C VAL A 3 -11.24 -4.04 -8.59
N ASN A 4 -12.36 -3.37 -8.32
CA ASN A 4 -13.03 -3.47 -7.02
C ASN A 4 -13.56 -4.88 -6.70
N ARG A 5 -13.77 -5.71 -7.73
CA ARG A 5 -14.27 -7.08 -7.57
C ARG A 5 -13.15 -8.11 -7.52
N VAL A 6 -12.03 -7.87 -8.20
CA VAL A 6 -10.98 -8.89 -8.38
C VAL A 6 -9.69 -8.57 -7.61
N LEU A 7 -9.49 -7.32 -7.20
CA LEU A 7 -8.36 -6.96 -6.35
C LEU A 7 -8.68 -7.34 -4.92
N HIS A 8 -8.15 -8.48 -4.50
CA HIS A 8 -8.04 -8.88 -3.12
C HIS A 8 -6.84 -9.83 -3.01
N MET A 9 -6.37 -10.07 -1.79
CA MET A 9 -5.34 -11.08 -1.56
C MET A 9 -6.01 -12.47 -1.48
N ASN A 10 -5.23 -13.55 -1.66
CA ASN A 10 -5.75 -14.90 -1.44
C ASN A 10 -6.25 -15.05 0.00
N GLY A 11 -7.55 -15.30 0.15
CA GLY A 11 -8.21 -15.46 1.44
C GLY A 11 -7.91 -16.79 2.13
N GLY A 12 -8.50 -16.96 3.31
CA GLY A 12 -8.37 -18.16 4.14
C GLY A 12 -7.00 -18.30 4.82
N GLU A 13 -6.76 -19.51 5.34
CA GLU A 13 -5.58 -19.85 6.14
C GLU A 13 -4.75 -20.98 5.50
N GLY A 14 -5.04 -21.33 4.25
CA GLY A 14 -4.34 -22.38 3.50
C GLY A 14 -2.90 -22.02 3.14
N GLU A 15 -2.17 -22.98 2.54
CA GLU A 15 -0.76 -22.79 2.16
C GLU A 15 -0.55 -21.66 1.14
N ALA A 16 -1.51 -21.41 0.24
CA ALA A 16 -1.45 -20.34 -0.76
C ALA A 16 -2.07 -19.01 -0.28
N SER A 17 -2.57 -18.95 0.96
CA SER A 17 -3.23 -17.76 1.49
C SER A 17 -2.26 -16.61 1.76
N TYR A 18 -2.76 -15.38 1.75
CA TYR A 18 -1.99 -14.22 2.17
C TYR A 18 -1.61 -14.28 3.66
N ALA A 19 -2.47 -14.83 4.52
CA ALA A 19 -2.18 -14.99 5.94
C ALA A 19 -0.89 -15.80 6.17
N SER A 20 -0.69 -16.86 5.37
CA SER A 20 0.50 -17.72 5.43
C SER A 20 1.73 -17.18 4.69
N ASN A 21 1.55 -16.25 3.75
CA ASN A 21 2.62 -15.78 2.84
C ASN A 21 2.83 -14.25 2.87
N SER A 22 2.62 -13.61 4.02
CA SER A 22 2.77 -12.14 4.18
C SER A 22 3.96 -11.73 5.07
N SER A 23 4.99 -12.57 5.13
CA SER A 23 6.21 -12.35 5.93
C SER A 23 7.04 -11.18 5.41
N LEU A 24 7.09 -10.94 4.09
CA LEU A 24 7.77 -9.78 3.52
C LEU A 24 7.12 -8.48 4.01
N GLN A 25 5.79 -8.37 3.93
CA GLN A 25 5.03 -7.20 4.40
C GLN A 25 5.23 -7.00 5.91
N ARG A 26 5.38 -8.09 6.68
CA ARG A 26 5.72 -8.00 8.11
C ARG A 26 7.10 -7.41 8.35
N ALA A 27 8.11 -7.73 7.54
CA ALA A 27 9.42 -7.11 7.64
C ALA A 27 9.39 -5.62 7.30
N VAL A 28 8.61 -5.23 6.28
CA VAL A 28 8.36 -3.82 5.96
C VAL A 28 7.77 -3.08 7.15
N ILE A 29 6.70 -3.62 7.75
CA ILE A 29 6.08 -3.07 8.95
C ILE A 29 7.09 -2.95 10.10
N THR A 30 7.97 -3.95 10.26
CA THR A 30 8.99 -3.96 11.31
C THR A 30 10.04 -2.87 11.10
N MET A 31 10.46 -2.62 9.87
CA MET A 31 11.41 -1.55 9.55
C MET A 31 10.80 -0.16 9.71
N VAL A 32 9.51 0.00 9.41
CA VAL A 32 8.78 1.27 9.57
C VAL A 32 8.37 1.52 11.03
N LYS A 33 8.41 0.49 11.88
CA LYS A 33 8.00 0.55 13.28
C LYS A 33 8.56 1.75 14.06
N PRO A 34 9.85 2.14 13.98
CA PRO A 34 10.36 3.30 14.69
C PRO A 34 9.69 4.61 14.26
N ILE A 35 9.42 4.77 12.96
CA ILE A 35 8.73 5.94 12.39
C ILE A 35 7.27 5.98 12.87
N LEU A 36 6.63 4.81 12.91
CA LEU A 36 5.29 4.66 13.47
C LEU A 36 5.24 5.07 14.95
N GLU A 37 6.16 4.56 15.78
CA GLU A 37 6.28 4.92 17.20
C GLU A 37 6.48 6.42 17.38
N GLU A 38 7.42 7.04 16.67
CA GLU A 38 7.68 8.48 16.71
C GLU A 38 6.42 9.29 16.36
N THR A 39 5.71 8.92 15.30
CA THR A 39 4.50 9.61 14.86
C THR A 39 3.36 9.48 15.86
N ILE A 40 3.23 8.34 16.52
CA ILE A 40 2.25 8.11 17.60
C ILE A 40 2.61 8.95 18.83
N LEU A 41 3.89 9.01 19.20
CA LEU A 41 4.36 9.80 20.32
C LEU A 41 4.11 11.29 20.09
N ASP A 42 4.32 11.79 18.86
CA ASP A 42 3.91 13.14 18.46
C ASP A 42 2.38 13.33 18.60
N LEU A 43 1.57 12.38 18.10
CA LEU A 43 0.10 12.40 18.22
C LEU A 43 -0.36 12.60 19.65
N VAL A 44 0.16 11.81 20.59
CA VAL A 44 -0.27 11.83 21.98
C VAL A 44 0.45 12.89 22.83
N SER A 45 1.43 13.59 22.29
CA SER A 45 2.03 14.75 22.96
C SER A 45 1.12 15.98 22.91
N ASP A 46 0.16 16.00 21.98
CA ASP A 46 -0.87 17.03 21.91
C ASP A 46 -2.00 16.75 22.92
N GLU A 47 -2.16 17.66 23.89
CA GLU A 47 -3.13 17.52 24.98
C GLU A 47 -4.57 17.38 24.49
N ALA A 48 -4.91 17.94 23.32
CA ALA A 48 -6.25 17.81 22.76
C ALA A 48 -6.60 16.36 22.40
N PHE A 49 -5.60 15.57 21.99
CA PHE A 49 -5.79 14.16 21.64
C PHE A 49 -5.91 13.28 22.88
N LEU A 50 -5.17 13.58 23.94
CA LEU A 50 -5.28 12.89 25.21
C LEU A 50 -6.54 13.25 26.00
N ALA A 51 -7.10 14.44 25.78
CA ALA A 51 -8.40 14.81 26.30
C ALA A 51 -9.56 14.07 25.61
N SER A 52 -9.33 13.48 24.43
CA SER A 52 -10.33 12.67 23.75
C SER A 52 -10.58 11.37 24.50
N LYS A 53 -11.86 11.08 24.77
CA LYS A 53 -12.26 9.81 25.40
C LYS A 53 -12.02 8.60 24.48
N VAL A 54 -12.11 8.82 23.17
CA VAL A 54 -11.98 7.78 22.15
C VAL A 54 -10.96 8.20 21.10
N LEU A 55 -9.97 7.35 20.86
CA LEU A 55 -8.98 7.51 19.80
C LEU A 55 -9.30 6.54 18.67
N CYS A 56 -9.75 7.10 17.55
CA CYS A 56 -10.11 6.34 16.35
C CYS A 56 -8.90 6.13 15.42
N ILE A 57 -8.55 4.87 15.17
CA ILE A 57 -7.46 4.43 14.32
C ILE A 57 -8.05 3.73 13.10
N ALA A 58 -7.64 4.13 11.90
CA ALA A 58 -8.01 3.42 10.68
C ALA A 58 -6.78 2.74 10.06
N ASP A 59 -6.91 1.46 9.70
CA ASP A 59 -5.93 0.73 8.88
C ASP A 59 -6.52 0.53 7.49
N LEU A 60 -5.91 1.16 6.48
CA LEU A 60 -6.44 1.22 5.11
C LEU A 60 -5.71 0.23 4.19
N GLY A 61 -6.42 -0.81 3.78
CA GLY A 61 -5.86 -1.98 3.08
C GLY A 61 -5.33 -3.03 4.07
N CYS A 62 -6.19 -3.51 4.96
CA CYS A 62 -5.80 -4.41 6.04
C CYS A 62 -5.57 -5.87 5.60
N SER A 63 -6.05 -6.25 4.42
CA SER A 63 -6.06 -7.63 3.93
C SER A 63 -6.71 -8.59 4.94
N SER A 64 -6.33 -9.87 4.90
CA SER A 64 -6.91 -10.97 5.69
C SER A 64 -5.89 -11.66 6.61
N GLY A 65 -4.67 -11.13 6.69
CA GLY A 65 -3.55 -11.73 7.44
C GLY A 65 -3.34 -11.15 8.84
N PRO A 66 -2.39 -11.71 9.61
CA PRO A 66 -2.13 -11.28 11.00
C PRO A 66 -1.46 -9.91 11.12
N ASN A 67 -0.97 -9.35 10.00
CA ASN A 67 -0.12 -8.16 10.01
C ASN A 67 -0.85 -6.91 10.53
N SER A 68 -2.08 -6.65 10.08
CA SER A 68 -2.87 -5.50 10.52
C SER A 68 -3.13 -5.49 12.02
N LEU A 69 -3.62 -6.60 12.58
CA LEU A 69 -3.86 -6.70 14.02
C LEU A 69 -2.55 -6.61 14.83
N SER A 70 -1.42 -7.06 14.27
CA SER A 70 -0.11 -6.87 14.90
C SER A 70 0.29 -5.39 14.97
N VAL A 71 0.09 -4.63 13.90
CA VAL A 71 0.33 -3.17 13.89
C VAL A 71 -0.59 -2.47 14.87
N ILE A 72 -1.88 -2.79 14.86
CA ILE A 72 -2.86 -2.21 15.78
C ILE A 72 -2.50 -2.50 17.23
N SER A 73 -2.13 -3.74 17.56
CA SER A 73 -1.66 -4.09 18.91
C SER A 73 -0.51 -3.19 19.32
N HIS A 74 0.46 -3.01 18.42
CA HIS A 74 1.62 -2.17 18.69
C HIS A 74 1.25 -0.70 18.89
N ILE A 75 0.34 -0.14 18.07
CA ILE A 75 -0.15 1.23 18.24
C ILE A 75 -0.81 1.40 19.62
N VAL A 76 -1.73 0.51 19.97
CA VAL A 76 -2.45 0.52 21.26
C VAL A 76 -1.47 0.39 22.42
N ASP A 77 -0.49 -0.52 22.32
CA ASP A 77 0.53 -0.73 23.33
C ASP A 77 1.39 0.52 23.55
N THR A 78 1.84 1.16 22.47
CA THR A 78 2.65 2.38 22.52
C THR A 78 1.88 3.53 23.19
N ILE A 79 0.63 3.78 22.77
CA ILE A 79 -0.20 4.84 23.35
C ILE A 79 -0.47 4.57 24.83
N THR A 80 -0.88 3.35 25.17
CA THR A 80 -1.19 2.94 26.54
C THR A 80 0.03 3.11 27.44
N THR A 81 1.19 2.63 27.00
CA THR A 81 2.45 2.75 27.75
C THR A 81 2.83 4.21 27.99
N THR A 82 2.69 5.05 26.97
CA THR A 82 2.98 6.49 27.08
C THR A 82 2.03 7.19 28.05
N CYS A 83 0.73 6.90 28.01
CA CYS A 83 -0.24 7.45 28.96
C CYS A 83 0.11 7.08 30.40
N HIS A 84 0.43 5.81 30.67
CA HIS A 84 0.82 5.38 32.02
C HIS A 84 2.11 6.02 32.52
N LYS A 85 3.12 6.19 31.64
CA LYS A 85 4.36 6.93 32.00
C LYS A 85 4.08 8.38 32.35
N GLN A 86 3.04 8.98 31.78
CA GLN A 86 2.60 10.34 32.09
C GLN A 86 1.56 10.39 33.23
N HIS A 87 1.31 9.27 33.92
CA HIS A 87 0.29 9.14 34.97
C HIS A 87 -1.13 9.52 34.50
N ARG A 88 -1.43 9.27 33.23
CA ARG A 88 -2.74 9.52 32.59
C ARG A 88 -3.46 8.20 32.32
N GLN A 89 -4.79 8.25 32.31
CA GLN A 89 -5.59 7.12 31.84
C GLN A 89 -5.54 7.06 30.31
N PRO A 90 -5.31 5.87 29.71
CA PRO A 90 -5.37 5.73 28.26
C PRO A 90 -6.81 5.96 27.75
N PRO A 91 -6.98 6.46 26.51
CA PRO A 91 -8.29 6.57 25.89
C PRO A 91 -8.84 5.18 25.53
N GLU A 92 -10.14 5.12 25.23
CA GLU A 92 -10.69 3.97 24.53
C GLU A 92 -10.25 3.99 23.06
N PHE A 93 -10.01 2.83 22.48
CA PHE A 93 -9.57 2.71 21.09
C PHE A 93 -10.72 2.20 20.22
N GLN A 94 -11.03 2.93 19.16
CA GLN A 94 -11.87 2.44 18.08
C GLN A 94 -11.00 2.16 16.86
N VAL A 95 -10.93 0.90 16.44
CA VAL A 95 -10.10 0.46 15.31
C VAL A 95 -11.01 0.13 14.14
N LEU A 96 -10.73 0.74 12.99
CA LEU A 96 -11.48 0.57 11.75
C LEU A 96 -10.57 -0.08 10.73
N LEU A 97 -10.79 -1.37 10.49
CA LEU A 97 -10.06 -2.16 9.49
C LEU A 97 -10.76 -2.00 8.14
N ASN A 98 -10.13 -1.34 7.20
CA ASN A 98 -10.65 -1.12 5.86
C ASN A 98 -9.93 -2.00 4.84
N ASP A 99 -10.72 -2.55 3.92
CA ASP A 99 -10.25 -3.16 2.68
C ASP A 99 -11.40 -3.15 1.66
N LEU A 100 -11.13 -3.62 0.43
CA LEU A 100 -12.15 -3.77 -0.59
C LEU A 100 -13.20 -4.81 -0.18
N PRO A 101 -14.44 -4.73 -0.69
CA PRO A 101 -15.52 -5.65 -0.31
C PRO A 101 -15.22 -7.14 -0.57
N GLY A 102 -14.34 -7.46 -1.52
CA GLY A 102 -13.91 -8.83 -1.82
C GLY A 102 -12.89 -9.42 -0.84
N ASN A 103 -12.39 -8.64 0.12
CA ASN A 103 -11.45 -9.11 1.13
C ASN A 103 -12.09 -10.13 2.10
N ASP A 104 -11.29 -11.07 2.60
CA ASP A 104 -11.74 -12.06 3.57
C ASP A 104 -11.73 -11.52 5.01
N PHE A 105 -12.67 -10.62 5.27
CA PHE A 105 -12.95 -10.11 6.62
C PHE A 105 -13.34 -11.22 7.60
N ASN A 106 -13.87 -12.36 7.13
CA ASN A 106 -14.25 -13.46 8.02
C ASN A 106 -13.04 -14.03 8.74
N THR A 107 -11.92 -14.21 8.04
CA THR A 107 -10.66 -14.66 8.65
C THR A 107 -10.13 -13.64 9.66
N VAL A 108 -10.20 -12.34 9.35
CA VAL A 108 -9.83 -11.27 10.30
C VAL A 108 -10.71 -11.32 11.55
N ILE A 109 -12.03 -11.40 11.40
CA ILE A 109 -12.99 -11.42 12.51
C ILE A 109 -12.78 -12.66 13.39
N LYS A 110 -12.54 -13.83 12.79
CA LYS A 110 -12.22 -15.07 13.53
C LYS A 110 -10.95 -14.96 14.37
N SER A 111 -10.01 -14.09 13.99
CA SER A 111 -8.77 -13.87 14.74
C SER A 111 -8.90 -12.89 15.92
N LEU A 112 -10.00 -12.13 16.00
CA LEU A 112 -10.21 -11.11 17.04
C LEU A 112 -10.18 -11.64 18.48
N PRO A 113 -10.73 -12.83 18.82
CA PRO A 113 -10.62 -13.37 20.18
C PRO A 113 -9.17 -13.51 20.64
N SER A 114 -8.30 -14.07 19.78
CA SER A 114 -6.86 -14.22 20.08
C SER A 114 -6.17 -12.85 20.23
N PHE A 115 -6.55 -11.88 19.40
CA PHE A 115 -6.07 -10.51 19.51
C PHE A 115 -6.45 -9.86 20.84
N TYR A 116 -7.72 -9.96 21.27
CA TYR A 116 -8.16 -9.44 22.56
C TYR A 116 -7.49 -10.14 23.74
N ASP A 117 -7.26 -11.45 23.67
CA ASP A 117 -6.52 -12.17 24.71
C ASP A 117 -5.07 -11.71 24.80
N LYS A 118 -4.42 -11.43 23.67
CA LYS A 118 -3.07 -10.83 23.65
C LYS A 118 -3.06 -9.44 24.27
N LEU A 119 -4.03 -8.59 23.95
CA LEU A 119 -4.14 -7.26 24.55
C LEU A 119 -4.32 -7.32 26.07
N LYS A 120 -5.07 -8.30 26.59
CA LYS A 120 -5.28 -8.51 28.04
C LYS A 120 -4.04 -9.04 28.77
N ARG A 121 -3.23 -9.89 28.12
CA ARG A 121 -2.02 -10.51 28.71
C ARG A 121 -0.81 -9.58 28.80
N GLY A 122 -0.87 -8.38 28.22
CA GLY A 122 0.22 -7.42 28.32
C GLY A 122 0.51 -7.01 29.77
N ASN A 123 1.75 -6.59 30.05
CA ASN A 123 2.26 -6.22 31.39
C ASN A 123 1.50 -5.06 32.09
N ILE A 124 0.46 -4.52 31.47
CA ILE A 124 -0.35 -3.41 31.95
C ILE A 124 -1.76 -3.94 32.23
N ASN A 125 -1.96 -4.43 33.45
CA ASN A 125 -3.26 -4.88 33.93
C ASN A 125 -4.26 -3.69 33.93
N HIS A 126 -5.43 -3.92 33.33
CA HIS A 126 -6.67 -3.13 33.54
C HIS A 126 -6.79 -1.74 32.87
N GLY A 127 -6.57 -1.62 31.56
CA GLY A 127 -6.87 -0.34 30.88
C GLY A 127 -7.05 -0.32 29.36
N ARG A 128 -7.07 -1.47 28.66
CA ARG A 128 -7.09 -1.49 27.18
C ARG A 128 -8.50 -1.79 26.66
N SER A 129 -9.33 -0.75 26.59
CA SER A 129 -10.61 -0.82 25.87
C SER A 129 -10.34 -0.63 24.38
N CYS A 130 -10.37 -1.71 23.60
CA CYS A 130 -10.17 -1.66 22.15
C CYS A 130 -11.35 -2.33 21.44
N PHE A 131 -11.96 -1.62 20.50
CA PHE A 131 -13.14 -2.04 19.76
C PHE A 131 -12.81 -2.06 18.27
N VAL A 132 -12.76 -3.25 17.68
CA VAL A 132 -12.44 -3.42 16.26
C VAL A 132 -13.71 -3.55 15.43
N ALA A 133 -13.79 -2.81 14.33
CA ALA A 133 -14.84 -2.93 13.32
C ALA A 133 -14.24 -3.01 11.91
N ALA A 134 -14.95 -3.68 11.00
CA ALA A 134 -14.62 -3.72 9.58
C ALA A 134 -15.32 -2.57 8.84
N MET A 135 -14.62 -1.92 7.91
CA MET A 135 -15.14 -0.86 7.05
C MET A 135 -14.89 -1.17 5.58
N PRO A 136 -15.69 -2.05 4.95
CA PRO A 136 -15.48 -2.45 3.56
C PRO A 136 -15.75 -1.29 2.59
N GLY A 137 -14.83 -1.07 1.65
CA GLY A 137 -14.95 -0.03 0.63
C GLY A 137 -13.59 0.43 0.09
N SER A 138 -13.61 1.09 -1.07
CA SER A 138 -12.39 1.65 -1.65
C SER A 138 -11.93 2.89 -0.87
N PHE A 139 -10.67 2.91 -0.46
CA PHE A 139 -10.06 4.09 0.17
C PHE A 139 -9.84 5.26 -0.78
N HIS A 140 -10.07 5.09 -2.09
CA HIS A 140 -10.07 6.20 -3.06
C HIS A 140 -11.31 7.10 -2.91
N HIS A 141 -12.26 6.70 -2.06
CA HIS A 141 -13.48 7.44 -1.72
C HIS A 141 -13.62 7.65 -0.22
N ARG A 142 -14.66 8.38 0.17
CA ARG A 142 -15.05 8.55 1.57
C ARG A 142 -15.46 7.21 2.19
N LEU A 143 -14.89 6.90 3.35
CA LEU A 143 -15.15 5.73 4.17
C LEU A 143 -15.76 6.10 5.53
N PHE A 144 -15.43 7.27 6.05
CA PHE A 144 -15.74 7.64 7.42
C PHE A 144 -16.54 8.95 7.49
N PRO A 145 -17.27 9.21 8.58
CA PRO A 145 -17.81 10.52 8.87
C PRO A 145 -16.72 11.61 8.88
N ARG A 146 -17.14 12.87 8.75
CA ARG A 146 -16.20 13.99 8.81
C ARG A 146 -15.58 14.09 10.19
N LYS A 147 -14.28 14.34 10.26
CA LYS A 147 -13.54 14.60 11.51
C LYS A 147 -13.76 13.49 12.57
N SER A 148 -13.73 12.23 12.16
CA SER A 148 -13.90 11.08 13.06
C SER A 148 -12.63 10.25 13.24
N ILE A 149 -11.58 10.47 12.44
CA ILE A 149 -10.34 9.69 12.46
C ILE A 149 -9.20 10.49 13.07
N HIS A 150 -8.49 9.89 14.02
CA HIS A 150 -7.34 10.52 14.70
C HIS A 150 -6.02 10.08 14.08
N PHE A 151 -5.93 8.80 13.71
CA PHE A 151 -4.73 8.20 13.14
C PHE A 151 -5.06 7.29 11.96
N ILE A 152 -4.28 7.41 10.89
CA ILE A 152 -4.33 6.52 9.73
C ILE A 152 -3.04 5.72 9.64
N HIS A 153 -3.17 4.41 9.49
CA HIS A 153 -2.11 3.54 9.03
C HIS A 153 -2.49 2.97 7.65
N SER A 154 -1.49 2.77 6.80
CA SER A 154 -1.64 2.08 5.51
C SER A 154 -0.27 1.51 5.14
N SER A 155 -0.19 0.23 4.83
CA SER A 155 1.07 -0.41 4.43
C SER A 155 0.85 -1.33 3.24
N TYR A 156 1.55 -1.04 2.14
CA TYR A 156 1.52 -1.79 0.89
C TYR A 156 0.10 -1.93 0.30
N SER A 157 -0.69 -0.86 0.36
CA SER A 157 -1.99 -0.79 -0.31
C SER A 157 -2.12 0.37 -1.29
N LEU A 158 -1.48 1.52 -1.04
CA LEU A 158 -1.62 2.73 -1.86
C LEU A 158 -0.97 2.65 -3.24
N GLN A 159 -0.13 1.65 -3.52
CA GLN A 159 0.35 1.39 -4.87
C GLN A 159 -0.76 0.85 -5.78
N TYR A 160 -1.86 0.31 -5.24
CA TYR A 160 -2.97 -0.19 -6.05
C TYR A 160 -3.88 0.95 -6.51
N LEU A 161 -4.09 0.99 -7.83
CA LEU A 161 -4.91 1.98 -8.52
C LEU A 161 -6.39 1.64 -8.38
N SER A 162 -7.25 2.64 -8.49
CA SER A 162 -8.71 2.47 -8.47
C SER A 162 -9.22 1.69 -9.69
N GLN A 163 -8.45 1.71 -10.77
CA GLN A 163 -8.72 1.01 -12.01
C GLN A 163 -7.43 0.80 -12.82
N VAL A 164 -7.47 -0.10 -13.80
CA VAL A 164 -6.46 -0.13 -14.86
C VAL A 164 -6.47 1.23 -15.58
N PRO A 165 -5.30 1.85 -15.83
CA PRO A 165 -5.23 3.17 -16.46
C PRO A 165 -6.04 3.25 -17.75
N LYS A 166 -6.77 4.36 -17.91
CA LYS A 166 -7.42 4.68 -19.19
C LYS A 166 -6.33 5.07 -20.20
N GLY A 167 -6.45 4.60 -21.44
CA GLY A 167 -5.48 4.91 -22.50
C GLY A 167 -4.36 3.88 -22.68
N LEU A 168 -4.55 2.64 -22.22
CA LEU A 168 -3.67 1.51 -22.56
C LEU A 168 -4.07 0.82 -23.88
N VAL A 169 -5.17 1.26 -24.49
CA VAL A 169 -5.68 0.78 -25.78
C VAL A 169 -5.79 1.97 -26.73
N SER A 170 -5.33 1.80 -27.97
CA SER A 170 -5.44 2.82 -29.02
C SER A 170 -6.90 3.07 -29.42
N LYS A 171 -7.15 4.12 -30.21
CA LYS A 171 -8.49 4.40 -30.76
C LYS A 171 -8.99 3.28 -31.68
N GLU A 172 -8.06 2.57 -32.30
CA GLU A 172 -8.29 1.45 -33.21
C GLU A 172 -8.44 0.11 -32.45
N GLY A 173 -8.42 0.12 -31.11
CA GLY A 173 -8.57 -1.10 -30.30
C GLY A 173 -7.27 -1.87 -30.06
N MET A 174 -6.11 -1.32 -30.44
CA MET A 174 -4.82 -1.99 -30.30
C MET A 174 -4.25 -1.83 -28.89
N GLN A 175 -3.81 -2.94 -28.27
CA GLN A 175 -3.10 -2.89 -26.99
C GLN A 175 -1.78 -2.14 -27.15
N LEU A 176 -1.53 -1.17 -26.27
CA LEU A 176 -0.33 -0.32 -26.31
C LEU A 176 0.83 -0.90 -25.49
N ASN A 177 0.54 -1.69 -24.46
CA ASN A 177 1.56 -2.31 -23.60
C ASN A 177 1.89 -3.76 -24.04
N LYS A 178 2.10 -3.95 -25.35
CA LYS A 178 2.28 -5.30 -25.92
C LYS A 178 3.42 -6.06 -25.25
N GLY A 179 3.18 -7.34 -24.97
CA GLY A 179 4.12 -8.27 -24.38
C GLY A 179 4.50 -7.98 -22.94
N ASN A 180 3.79 -7.07 -22.25
CA ASN A 180 4.05 -6.71 -20.86
C ASN A 180 2.75 -6.62 -20.05
N THR A 181 2.77 -7.08 -18.80
CA THR A 181 1.62 -6.96 -17.89
C THR A 181 1.68 -5.71 -16.99
N TYR A 182 2.76 -4.94 -17.07
CA TYR A 182 2.99 -3.69 -16.33
C TYR A 182 3.99 -2.84 -17.12
N ILE A 183 4.39 -1.68 -16.60
CA ILE A 183 5.48 -0.88 -17.16
C ILE A 183 6.77 -1.73 -17.20
N ALA A 184 7.49 -1.66 -18.31
CA ALA A 184 8.79 -2.30 -18.53
C ALA A 184 9.68 -1.41 -19.41
N SER A 185 10.93 -1.80 -19.61
CA SER A 185 11.89 -1.07 -20.47
C SER A 185 11.46 -0.95 -21.93
N THR A 186 10.58 -1.84 -22.41
CA THR A 186 10.02 -1.81 -23.76
C THR A 186 8.68 -1.07 -23.86
N THR A 187 8.14 -0.60 -22.74
CA THR A 187 6.83 0.05 -22.68
C THR A 187 6.88 1.44 -23.34
N PRO A 188 5.93 1.76 -24.24
CA PRO A 188 5.82 3.10 -24.82
C PRO A 188 5.56 4.17 -23.75
N GLN A 189 6.13 5.37 -23.91
CA GLN A 189 5.99 6.47 -22.95
C GLN A 189 4.53 6.83 -22.63
N VAL A 190 3.62 6.68 -23.59
CA VAL A 190 2.18 6.93 -23.40
C VAL A 190 1.56 6.02 -22.32
N VAL A 191 2.02 4.78 -22.22
CA VAL A 191 1.57 3.83 -21.20
C VAL A 191 2.08 4.26 -19.82
N SER A 192 3.38 4.55 -19.70
CA SER A 192 3.97 5.02 -18.44
C SER A 192 3.31 6.30 -17.93
N ARG A 193 2.97 7.22 -18.84
CA ARG A 193 2.21 8.44 -18.52
C ARG A 193 0.79 8.13 -18.07
N ALA A 194 0.08 7.21 -18.74
CA ALA A 194 -1.27 6.83 -18.34
C ALA A 194 -1.30 6.24 -16.92
N TYR A 195 -0.33 5.39 -16.59
CA TYR A 195 -0.14 4.87 -15.23
C TYR A 195 0.10 5.97 -14.20
N TYR A 196 0.99 6.92 -14.50
CA TYR A 196 1.24 8.07 -13.61
C TYR A 196 -0.01 8.94 -13.41
N GLU A 197 -0.72 9.30 -14.47
CA GLU A 197 -1.93 10.13 -14.37
C GLU A 197 -3.03 9.44 -13.56
N GLN A 198 -3.17 8.12 -13.71
CA GLN A 198 -4.10 7.33 -12.89
C GLN A 198 -3.68 7.36 -11.42
N PHE A 199 -2.40 7.12 -11.11
CA PHE A 199 -1.89 7.21 -9.74
C PHE A 199 -2.08 8.60 -9.14
N LYS A 200 -1.77 9.65 -9.90
CA LYS A 200 -1.94 11.04 -9.48
C LYS A 200 -3.38 11.35 -9.11
N HIS A 201 -4.33 10.96 -9.96
CA HIS A 201 -5.75 11.10 -9.69
C HIS A 201 -6.18 10.36 -8.42
N ASP A 202 -5.75 9.11 -8.28
CA ASP A 202 -6.15 8.24 -7.18
C ASP A 202 -5.55 8.69 -5.84
N PHE A 203 -4.26 9.01 -5.81
CA PHE A 203 -3.60 9.49 -4.61
C PHE A 203 -4.09 10.88 -4.20
N TYR A 204 -4.40 11.77 -5.16
CA TYR A 204 -5.08 13.03 -4.88
C TYR A 204 -6.46 12.80 -4.25
N SER A 205 -7.25 11.88 -4.80
CA SER A 205 -8.59 11.54 -4.31
C SER A 205 -8.57 10.90 -2.92
N PHE A 206 -7.58 10.04 -2.66
CA PHE A 206 -7.28 9.51 -1.35
C PHE A 206 -7.01 10.64 -0.34
N LEU A 207 -6.05 11.52 -0.62
CA LEU A 207 -5.72 12.65 0.24
C LEU A 207 -6.92 13.57 0.48
N HIS A 208 -7.71 13.85 -0.58
CA HIS A 208 -8.92 14.65 -0.47
C HIS A 208 -9.95 14.01 0.46
N SER A 209 -10.28 12.73 0.25
CA SER A 209 -11.23 12.00 1.10
C SER A 209 -10.76 11.93 2.55
N ARG A 210 -9.48 11.60 2.78
CA ARG A 210 -8.88 11.54 4.12
C ARG A 210 -8.86 12.91 4.79
N SER A 211 -8.71 14.00 4.04
CA SER A 211 -8.71 15.35 4.61
C SER A 211 -10.04 15.79 5.22
N GLU A 212 -11.16 15.21 4.77
CA GLU A 212 -12.48 15.45 5.35
C GLU A 212 -12.72 14.62 6.62
N GLU A 213 -12.10 13.44 6.69
CA GLU A 213 -12.36 12.42 7.71
C GLU A 213 -11.43 12.53 8.91
N VAL A 214 -10.18 12.93 8.65
CA VAL A 214 -9.16 13.10 9.69
C VAL A 214 -9.38 14.42 10.40
N ILE A 215 -9.34 14.39 11.74
CA ILE A 215 -9.43 15.60 12.56
C ILE A 215 -8.24 16.53 12.30
N LYS A 216 -8.38 17.82 12.61
CA LYS A 216 -7.26 18.75 12.55
C LYS A 216 -6.13 18.25 13.47
N GLY A 217 -4.90 18.28 12.97
CA GLY A 217 -3.76 17.71 13.68
C GLY A 217 -3.73 16.18 13.67
N GLY A 218 -4.68 15.45 13.07
CA GLY A 218 -4.59 13.99 12.96
C GLY A 218 -3.38 13.56 12.13
N ARG A 219 -2.85 12.37 12.44
CA ARG A 219 -1.59 11.86 11.86
C ARG A 219 -1.87 10.71 10.91
N ALA A 220 -1.02 10.54 9.91
CA ALA A 220 -1.01 9.34 9.07
C ALA A 220 0.40 8.81 8.88
N VAL A 221 0.55 7.49 8.89
CA VAL A 221 1.76 6.77 8.46
C VAL A 221 1.38 5.89 7.28
N LEU A 222 1.95 6.19 6.13
CA LEU A 222 1.68 5.49 4.87
C LEU A 222 2.96 4.83 4.39
N THR A 223 2.89 3.56 4.00
CA THR A 223 4.00 2.84 3.37
C THR A 223 3.51 2.22 2.08
N LEU A 224 4.23 2.43 0.99
CA LEU A 224 3.87 1.91 -0.33
C LEU A 224 5.12 1.51 -1.10
N ILE A 225 4.94 0.63 -2.08
CA ILE A 225 5.99 0.36 -3.06
C ILE A 225 6.23 1.64 -3.85
N GLY A 226 7.49 1.98 -4.08
CA GLY A 226 7.90 3.14 -4.87
C GLY A 226 9.09 2.80 -5.76
N ARG A 227 9.71 3.84 -6.31
CA ARG A 227 10.94 3.72 -7.10
C ARG A 227 11.95 4.79 -6.74
N ARG A 228 13.23 4.49 -7.01
CA ARG A 228 14.35 5.42 -6.79
C ARG A 228 14.53 6.38 -7.95
N THR A 229 14.37 5.89 -9.17
CA THR A 229 14.64 6.68 -10.37
C THR A 229 13.38 7.38 -10.84
N ASP A 230 13.54 8.59 -11.40
CA ASP A 230 12.41 9.31 -11.97
C ASP A 230 11.81 8.60 -13.19
N ASP A 231 12.62 7.82 -13.91
CA ASP A 231 12.16 7.00 -15.02
C ASP A 231 11.43 5.73 -14.53
N PRO A 232 10.11 5.59 -14.78
CA PRO A 232 9.32 4.41 -14.40
C PRO A 232 9.66 3.17 -15.21
N SER A 233 10.27 3.30 -16.39
CA SER A 233 10.50 2.20 -17.33
C SER A 233 11.77 1.39 -17.04
N ARG A 234 12.61 1.86 -16.12
CA ARG A 234 13.82 1.13 -15.74
C ARG A 234 13.48 -0.22 -15.13
N ASP A 235 14.19 -1.25 -15.59
CA ASP A 235 13.94 -2.65 -15.24
C ASP A 235 13.91 -2.88 -13.71
N GLU A 236 14.79 -2.22 -12.95
CA GLU A 236 14.89 -2.28 -11.49
C GLU A 236 13.58 -1.92 -10.75
N ASN A 237 12.68 -1.16 -11.38
CA ASN A 237 11.44 -0.68 -10.76
C ASN A 237 10.24 -1.62 -10.98
N CYS A 238 10.39 -2.65 -11.84
CA CYS A 238 9.27 -3.42 -12.38
C CYS A 238 9.46 -4.94 -12.24
N VAL A 239 10.50 -5.36 -11.52
CA VAL A 239 11.03 -6.73 -11.55
C VAL A 239 9.99 -7.81 -11.15
N PRO A 240 9.10 -7.66 -10.14
CA PRO A 240 8.17 -8.73 -9.77
C PRO A 240 7.15 -9.02 -10.88
N TRP A 241 6.60 -7.96 -11.48
CA TRP A 241 5.63 -8.09 -12.58
C TRP A 241 6.29 -8.54 -13.87
N LYS A 242 7.56 -8.19 -14.08
CA LYS A 242 8.37 -8.71 -15.18
C LYS A 242 8.53 -10.23 -15.09
N MET A 243 8.78 -10.78 -13.90
CA MET A 243 8.89 -12.25 -13.73
C MET A 243 7.56 -12.95 -14.02
N ILE A 244 6.42 -12.37 -13.64
CA ILE A 244 5.10 -12.88 -14.03
C ILE A 244 4.91 -12.80 -15.56
N THR A 245 5.27 -11.68 -16.19
CA THR A 245 5.19 -11.53 -17.66
C THR A 245 6.01 -12.61 -18.37
N LEU A 246 7.24 -12.87 -17.93
CA LEU A 246 8.09 -13.91 -18.52
C LEU A 246 7.48 -15.30 -18.34
N ALA A 247 6.99 -15.62 -17.14
CA ALA A 247 6.31 -16.89 -16.89
C ALA A 247 5.03 -17.05 -17.73
N LEU A 248 4.26 -15.99 -17.96
CA LEU A 248 3.09 -16.02 -18.84
C LEU A 248 3.50 -16.29 -20.30
N LYS A 249 4.62 -15.73 -20.77
CA LYS A 249 5.13 -16.01 -22.12
C LYS A 249 5.53 -17.47 -22.28
N ASP A 250 6.17 -18.07 -21.28
CA ASP A 250 6.49 -19.50 -21.29
C ASP A 250 5.22 -20.36 -21.42
N ILE A 251 4.17 -20.01 -20.68
CA ILE A 251 2.85 -20.68 -20.74
C ILE A 251 2.18 -20.47 -22.11
N ALA A 252 2.38 -19.32 -22.76
CA ALA A 252 1.86 -19.05 -24.11
C ALA A 252 2.61 -19.85 -25.18
N GLU A 253 3.94 -19.96 -25.08
CA GLU A 253 4.78 -20.78 -25.97
C GLU A 253 4.39 -22.27 -25.90
N GLU A 254 3.96 -22.74 -24.72
CA GLU A 254 3.41 -24.09 -24.51
C GLU A 254 1.98 -24.27 -25.07
N GLY A 255 1.33 -23.20 -25.53
CA GLY A 255 -0.02 -23.24 -26.09
C GLY A 255 -1.14 -23.28 -25.06
N HIS A 256 -0.86 -22.96 -23.79
CA HIS A 256 -1.87 -22.95 -22.72
C HIS A 256 -2.70 -21.66 -22.66
N ILE A 257 -2.14 -20.54 -23.15
CA ILE A 257 -2.82 -19.24 -23.31
C ILE A 257 -2.40 -18.59 -24.62
N GLU A 258 -3.18 -17.63 -25.10
CA GLU A 258 -2.82 -16.83 -26.27
C GLU A 258 -1.98 -15.60 -25.88
N GLU A 259 -1.03 -15.20 -26.72
CA GLU A 259 -0.25 -13.96 -26.51
C GLU A 259 -1.16 -12.72 -26.40
N ALA A 260 -2.29 -12.70 -27.12
CA ALA A 260 -3.29 -11.63 -27.04
C ALA A 260 -3.91 -11.49 -25.64
N GLN A 261 -3.96 -12.58 -24.85
CA GLN A 261 -4.40 -12.51 -23.46
C GLN A 261 -3.36 -11.79 -22.58
N ILE A 262 -2.06 -11.96 -22.88
CA ILE A 262 -0.99 -11.23 -22.19
C ILE A 262 -1.08 -9.74 -22.53
N ASP A 263 -1.19 -9.41 -23.82
CA ASP A 263 -1.27 -8.02 -24.32
C ASP A 263 -2.44 -7.22 -23.73
N SER A 264 -3.54 -7.90 -23.40
CA SER A 264 -4.76 -7.28 -22.86
C SER A 264 -4.79 -7.19 -21.32
N PHE A 265 -3.84 -7.82 -20.63
CA PHE A 265 -3.76 -7.78 -19.17
C PHE A 265 -2.78 -6.71 -18.69
N ASN A 266 -3.22 -5.87 -17.75
CA ASN A 266 -2.38 -4.85 -17.15
C ASN A 266 -2.65 -4.78 -15.63
N PHE A 267 -1.61 -4.89 -14.82
CA PHE A 267 -1.74 -4.76 -13.37
C PHE A 267 -2.17 -3.34 -12.98
N PRO A 268 -3.19 -3.18 -12.11
CA PRO A 268 -3.68 -1.89 -11.66
C PRO A 268 -2.84 -1.43 -10.46
N CYS A 269 -1.54 -1.30 -10.65
CA CYS A 269 -0.64 -0.78 -9.62
C CYS A 269 0.34 0.23 -10.22
N TYR A 270 0.90 1.09 -9.39
CA TYR A 270 1.95 2.03 -9.79
C TYR A 270 2.97 2.19 -8.67
N ALA A 271 4.25 2.19 -9.04
CA ALA A 271 5.36 2.48 -8.14
C ALA A 271 5.83 3.93 -8.36
N PRO A 272 5.36 4.90 -7.56
CA PRO A 272 5.73 6.30 -7.72
C PRO A 272 7.15 6.60 -7.24
N SER A 273 7.77 7.66 -7.77
CA SER A 273 8.98 8.24 -7.19
C SER A 273 8.64 9.09 -5.96
N ALA A 274 9.63 9.36 -5.12
CA ALA A 274 9.46 10.26 -3.97
C ALA A 274 9.00 11.67 -4.42
N VAL A 275 9.54 12.17 -5.53
CA VAL A 275 9.16 13.48 -6.11
C VAL A 275 7.69 13.49 -6.52
N GLU A 276 7.23 12.45 -7.22
CA GLU A 276 5.83 12.33 -7.63
C GLU A 276 4.87 12.36 -6.43
N VAL A 277 5.19 11.61 -5.37
CA VAL A 277 4.40 11.60 -4.13
C VAL A 277 4.37 12.98 -3.47
N GLN A 278 5.54 13.62 -3.35
CA GLN A 278 5.68 14.94 -2.73
C GLN A 278 4.86 15.99 -3.48
N ASP A 279 4.96 16.02 -4.81
CA ASP A 279 4.24 16.97 -5.66
C ASP A 279 2.73 16.83 -5.52
N ILE A 280 2.21 15.60 -5.45
CA ILE A 280 0.76 15.36 -5.28
C ILE A 280 0.29 15.81 -3.90
N ILE A 281 1.06 15.56 -2.84
CA ILE A 281 0.73 16.01 -1.47
C ILE A 281 0.68 17.54 -1.41
N LEU A 282 1.67 18.21 -2.01
CA LEU A 282 1.74 19.67 -2.08
C LEU A 282 0.56 20.23 -2.89
N LEU A 283 0.26 19.63 -4.05
CA LEU A 283 -0.85 20.01 -4.92
C LEU A 283 -2.21 19.88 -4.24
N GLN A 284 -2.44 18.79 -3.51
CA GLN A 284 -3.70 18.58 -2.79
C GLN A 284 -3.80 19.49 -1.56
N GLY A 285 -2.69 19.72 -0.88
CA GLY A 285 -2.50 20.81 0.08
C GLY A 285 -3.13 20.63 1.46
N SER A 286 -3.91 19.57 1.72
CA SER A 286 -4.62 19.40 3.00
C SER A 286 -3.77 18.83 4.13
N PHE A 287 -2.68 18.16 3.79
CA PHE A 287 -1.74 17.57 4.74
C PHE A 287 -0.39 18.28 4.66
N SER A 288 0.28 18.40 5.79
CA SER A 288 1.70 18.73 5.85
C SER A 288 2.49 17.44 5.78
N LEU A 289 3.46 17.39 4.86
CA LEU A 289 4.43 16.30 4.77
C LEU A 289 5.48 16.48 5.87
N THR A 290 5.55 15.56 6.82
CA THR A 290 6.52 15.62 7.93
C THR A 290 7.73 14.74 7.69
N ARG A 291 7.57 13.61 6.99
CA ARG A 291 8.66 12.73 6.59
C ARG A 291 8.32 12.05 5.26
N LEU A 292 9.31 11.93 4.40
CA LEU A 292 9.28 11.10 3.18
C LEU A 292 10.65 10.47 3.02
N GLU A 293 10.72 9.15 3.21
CA GLU A 293 11.98 8.40 3.14
C GLU A 293 11.81 7.18 2.25
N GLY A 294 12.86 6.86 1.49
CA GLY A 294 12.94 5.64 0.70
C GLY A 294 13.83 4.60 1.37
N PHE A 295 13.41 3.35 1.39
CA PHE A 295 14.23 2.23 1.85
C PHE A 295 14.10 1.01 0.94
N GLU A 296 15.08 0.13 1.02
CA GLU A 296 15.13 -1.11 0.25
C GLU A 296 14.83 -2.32 1.13
N ILE A 297 14.21 -3.34 0.54
CA ILE A 297 14.06 -4.65 1.15
C ILE A 297 14.33 -5.75 0.12
N GLY A 298 15.20 -6.71 0.46
CA GLY A 298 15.46 -7.87 -0.40
C GLY A 298 14.21 -8.71 -0.59
N TRP A 299 14.02 -9.29 -1.77
CA TRP A 299 12.81 -10.07 -2.10
C TRP A 299 12.58 -11.28 -1.20
N ASP A 300 13.65 -11.86 -0.67
CA ASP A 300 13.65 -12.99 0.25
C ASP A 300 13.80 -12.56 1.73
N SER A 301 13.64 -11.26 2.03
CA SER A 301 13.68 -10.78 3.39
C SER A 301 12.62 -11.45 4.26
N ASN A 302 12.97 -11.68 5.52
CA ASN A 302 12.15 -12.38 6.51
C ASN A 302 11.85 -13.85 6.18
N MET A 303 12.59 -14.45 5.25
CA MET A 303 12.57 -15.88 5.04
C MET A 303 13.21 -16.57 6.26
N THR A 304 12.43 -17.38 6.98
CA THR A 304 12.90 -18.14 8.13
C THR A 304 13.00 -19.62 7.78
N THR A 305 14.21 -20.16 7.64
CA THR A 305 14.45 -21.62 7.63
C THR A 305 15.64 -21.94 8.51
N GLY A 306 15.54 -22.98 9.33
CA GLY A 306 16.58 -23.34 10.28
C GLY A 306 17.94 -23.59 9.62
N ASN A 307 18.95 -22.80 9.99
CA ASN A 307 20.40 -23.07 9.93
C ASN A 307 21.05 -23.69 8.67
N THR A 308 20.44 -23.63 7.49
CA THR A 308 21.11 -24.00 6.22
C THR A 308 21.21 -22.81 5.27
N SER A 309 22.30 -22.74 4.51
CA SER A 309 22.46 -21.80 3.40
C SER A 309 21.29 -21.95 2.44
N PHE A 310 20.65 -20.83 2.08
CA PHE A 310 19.48 -20.86 1.19
C PHE A 310 19.87 -21.30 -0.22
N ASP A 311 19.39 -22.46 -0.64
CA ASP A 311 19.41 -22.86 -2.05
C ASP A 311 18.53 -21.89 -2.87
N THR A 312 19.01 -21.47 -4.05
CA THR A 312 18.33 -20.52 -4.94
C THR A 312 16.87 -20.91 -5.20
N LEU A 313 16.62 -22.21 -5.36
CA LEU A 313 15.26 -22.72 -5.59
C LEU A 313 14.34 -22.50 -4.38
N MET A 314 14.87 -22.57 -3.16
CA MET A 314 14.10 -22.33 -1.94
C MET A 314 13.70 -20.86 -1.84
N ARG A 315 14.63 -19.95 -2.12
CA ARG A 315 14.39 -18.49 -2.20
C ARG A 315 13.34 -18.17 -3.27
N ALA A 316 13.48 -18.75 -4.46
CA ALA A 316 12.53 -18.55 -5.55
C ALA A 316 11.11 -19.06 -5.23
N ARG A 317 11.00 -20.20 -4.51
CA ARG A 317 9.71 -20.71 -4.00
C ARG A 317 9.09 -19.77 -2.97
N TYR A 318 9.88 -19.28 -2.02
CA TYR A 318 9.41 -18.32 -1.02
C TYR A 318 8.85 -17.05 -1.70
N ILE A 319 9.61 -16.50 -2.66
CA ILE A 319 9.21 -15.32 -3.43
C ILE A 319 7.92 -15.58 -4.20
N SER A 320 7.87 -16.69 -4.93
CA SER A 320 6.71 -17.04 -5.76
C SER A 320 5.44 -17.26 -4.93
N LYS A 321 5.56 -17.76 -3.69
CA LYS A 321 4.42 -17.96 -2.79
C LYS A 321 3.76 -16.65 -2.38
N TYR A 322 4.53 -15.64 -1.95
CA TYR A 322 3.91 -14.36 -1.59
C TYR A 322 3.45 -13.59 -2.83
N VAL A 323 4.15 -13.69 -3.97
CA VAL A 323 3.70 -13.09 -5.23
C VAL A 323 2.37 -13.71 -5.67
N ARG A 324 2.23 -15.03 -5.55
CA ARG A 324 0.96 -15.74 -5.79
C ARG A 324 -0.14 -15.22 -4.89
N ALA A 325 0.12 -15.15 -3.58
CA ALA A 325 -0.86 -14.71 -2.61
C ALA A 325 -1.39 -13.27 -2.83
N ILE A 326 -0.63 -12.39 -3.50
CA ILE A 326 -1.05 -11.02 -3.80
C ILE A 326 -1.60 -10.79 -5.21
N SER A 327 -1.45 -11.75 -6.12
CA SER A 327 -1.75 -11.54 -7.55
C SER A 327 -2.66 -12.58 -8.19
N GLU A 328 -2.78 -13.77 -7.60
CA GLU A 328 -3.58 -14.87 -8.14
C GLU A 328 -5.06 -14.51 -8.38
N PRO A 329 -5.76 -13.73 -7.53
CA PRO A 329 -7.14 -13.35 -7.82
C PRO A 329 -7.29 -12.53 -9.11
N MET A 330 -6.39 -11.58 -9.35
CA MET A 330 -6.37 -10.79 -10.59
C MET A 330 -6.01 -11.66 -11.79
N LEU A 331 -4.96 -12.48 -11.67
CA LEU A 331 -4.47 -13.34 -12.76
C LEU A 331 -5.50 -14.41 -13.14
N SER A 332 -6.07 -15.10 -12.16
CA SER A 332 -7.08 -16.15 -12.39
C SER A 332 -8.36 -15.60 -13.01
N SER A 333 -8.74 -14.35 -12.69
CA SER A 333 -9.90 -13.70 -13.31
C SER A 333 -9.75 -13.45 -14.81
N HIS A 334 -8.51 -13.33 -15.30
CA HIS A 334 -8.20 -13.01 -16.71
C HIS A 334 -7.71 -14.22 -17.51
N PHE A 335 -6.81 -15.02 -16.93
CA PHE A 335 -6.20 -16.18 -17.58
C PHE A 335 -6.88 -17.51 -17.22
N GLY A 336 -7.77 -17.52 -16.23
CA GLY A 336 -8.46 -18.71 -15.75
C GLY A 336 -7.70 -19.43 -14.63
N ALA A 337 -8.45 -19.98 -13.67
CA ALA A 337 -7.89 -20.63 -12.47
C ALA A 337 -7.02 -21.86 -12.80
N LEU A 338 -7.34 -22.59 -13.88
CA LEU A 338 -6.60 -23.80 -14.30
C LEU A 338 -5.15 -23.50 -14.71
N VAL A 339 -4.84 -22.26 -15.08
CA VAL A 339 -3.50 -21.84 -15.52
C VAL A 339 -2.57 -21.52 -14.33
N MET A 340 -3.12 -21.22 -13.16
CA MET A 340 -2.35 -20.64 -12.05
C MET A 340 -1.23 -21.54 -11.53
N ASP A 341 -1.47 -22.85 -11.41
CA ASP A 341 -0.45 -23.78 -10.92
C ASP A 341 0.72 -23.92 -11.91
N ALA A 342 0.43 -23.91 -13.21
CA ALA A 342 1.47 -23.92 -14.23
C ALA A 342 2.24 -22.60 -14.26
N LEU A 343 1.52 -21.47 -14.21
CA LEU A 343 2.11 -20.12 -14.16
C LEU A 343 3.08 -19.97 -12.98
N PHE A 344 2.67 -20.33 -11.76
CA PHE A 344 3.54 -20.17 -10.59
C PHE A 344 4.69 -21.18 -10.53
N ARG A 345 4.60 -22.30 -11.25
CA ARG A 345 5.74 -23.20 -11.47
C ARG A 345 6.80 -22.54 -12.36
N ARG A 346 6.39 -21.96 -13.50
CA ARG A 346 7.28 -21.19 -14.39
C ARG A 346 7.82 -19.94 -13.72
N HIS A 347 7.00 -19.27 -12.91
CA HIS A 347 7.45 -18.13 -12.11
C HIS A 347 8.60 -18.50 -11.16
N ILE A 348 8.56 -19.66 -10.51
CA ILE A 348 9.67 -20.13 -9.66
C ILE A 348 10.96 -20.28 -10.47
N GLU A 349 10.88 -20.85 -11.68
CA GLU A 349 12.03 -21.03 -12.57
C GLU A 349 12.62 -19.67 -12.97
N ARG A 350 11.78 -18.73 -13.41
CA ARG A 350 12.20 -17.37 -13.80
C ARG A 350 12.80 -16.57 -12.64
N VAL A 351 12.24 -16.69 -11.44
CA VAL A 351 12.82 -16.07 -10.24
C VAL A 351 14.16 -16.74 -9.88
N ALA A 352 14.30 -18.06 -9.98
CA ALA A 352 15.57 -18.72 -9.72
C ALA A 352 16.67 -18.29 -10.71
N GLU A 353 16.34 -18.13 -11.98
CA GLU A 353 17.25 -17.57 -13.00
C GLU A 353 17.70 -16.15 -12.65
N LEU A 354 16.79 -15.31 -12.13
CA LEU A 354 17.08 -13.95 -11.69
C LEU A 354 18.04 -13.94 -10.50
N LEU A 355 17.73 -14.73 -9.47
CA LEU A 355 18.52 -14.82 -8.23
C LEU A 355 19.95 -15.34 -8.46
N ASN A 356 20.20 -16.07 -9.55
CA ASN A 356 21.55 -16.48 -9.93
C ASN A 356 22.38 -15.34 -10.55
N LYS A 357 21.74 -14.23 -10.95
CA LYS A 357 22.38 -13.08 -11.62
C LYS A 357 22.49 -11.86 -10.72
N GLU A 358 21.48 -11.63 -9.89
CA GLU A 358 21.40 -10.44 -9.05
C GLU A 358 20.61 -10.69 -7.77
N GLU A 359 20.70 -9.73 -6.85
CA GLU A 359 19.99 -9.72 -5.57
C GLU A 359 18.86 -8.69 -5.62
N PRO A 360 17.62 -9.10 -5.99
CA PRO A 360 16.54 -8.18 -6.27
C PRO A 360 15.96 -7.58 -4.97
N LYS A 361 15.61 -6.30 -5.06
CA LYS A 361 15.08 -5.52 -3.93
C LYS A 361 13.81 -4.79 -4.32
N PHE A 362 12.91 -4.61 -3.37
CA PHE A 362 11.82 -3.64 -3.48
C PHE A 362 12.28 -2.30 -2.95
N ASN A 363 11.93 -1.24 -3.67
CA ASN A 363 11.99 0.12 -3.17
C ASN A 363 10.66 0.46 -2.53
N SER A 364 10.69 0.96 -1.30
CA SER A 364 9.51 1.37 -0.55
C SER A 364 9.65 2.82 -0.13
N LEU A 365 8.52 3.52 -0.07
CA LEU A 365 8.43 4.86 0.48
C LEU A 365 7.66 4.78 1.80
N VAL A 366 8.15 5.45 2.82
CA VAL A 366 7.42 5.74 4.06
C VAL A 366 7.14 7.23 4.13
N ILE A 367 5.89 7.56 4.42
CA ILE A 367 5.35 8.92 4.42
C ILE A 367 4.68 9.13 5.77
N THR A 368 5.02 10.24 6.45
CA THR A 368 4.24 10.71 7.60
C THR A 368 3.59 12.04 7.26
N LEU A 369 2.30 12.16 7.63
CA LEU A 369 1.47 13.31 7.33
C LEU A 369 0.78 13.83 8.58
N ILE A 370 0.60 15.15 8.66
CA ILE A 370 -0.24 15.81 9.66
C ILE A 370 -1.34 16.59 8.96
N ARG A 371 -2.60 16.41 9.39
CA ARG A 371 -3.74 17.17 8.87
C ARG A 371 -3.61 18.64 9.29
N LYS A 372 -3.51 19.55 8.32
CA LYS A 372 -3.34 20.99 8.58
C LYS A 372 -4.50 21.58 9.40
N VAL A 373 -4.14 22.45 10.34
CA VAL A 373 -5.08 23.15 11.23
C VAL A 373 -5.76 24.34 10.52
N ASN A 374 -5.07 24.99 9.57
CA ASN A 374 -5.59 26.10 8.76
C ASN A 374 -5.32 25.84 7.26
N ILE A 375 -6.38 25.81 6.45
CA ILE A 375 -6.26 26.10 5.01
C ILE A 375 -6.40 27.61 4.94
N ILE A 376 -5.29 28.34 5.00
CA ILE A 376 -5.33 29.75 4.60
C ILE A 376 -5.55 29.68 3.09
N TYR A 377 -6.77 29.99 2.64
CA TYR A 377 -6.94 30.46 1.27
C TYR A 377 -6.17 31.78 1.22
N THR A 378 -4.90 31.74 0.83
CA THR A 378 -4.25 32.92 0.33
C THR A 378 -4.98 33.22 -0.97
N SER A 379 -5.96 34.12 -0.90
CA SER A 379 -6.43 34.85 -2.07
C SER A 379 -5.19 35.44 -2.71
N VAL A 380 -4.72 34.83 -3.79
CA VAL A 380 -3.77 35.48 -4.68
C VAL A 380 -4.54 36.66 -5.25
N THR A 381 -4.30 37.83 -4.69
CA THR A 381 -4.66 39.09 -5.34
C THR A 381 -3.88 39.09 -6.65
N VAL A 382 -4.57 38.79 -7.74
CA VAL A 382 -4.05 38.99 -9.09
C VAL A 382 -3.84 40.49 -9.19
N PHE A 383 -2.59 40.96 -9.13
CA PHE A 383 -2.28 42.32 -9.52
C PHE A 383 -2.68 42.46 -10.98
N ASN A 384 -3.67 43.31 -11.21
CA ASN A 384 -4.11 43.67 -12.54
C ASN A 384 -2.93 44.33 -13.26
N SER A 385 -2.68 43.94 -14.52
CA SER A 385 -1.53 44.32 -15.33
C SER A 385 -1.43 45.81 -15.71
N GLU A 386 -2.17 46.69 -15.05
CA GLU A 386 -2.13 48.14 -15.27
C GLU A 386 -1.23 48.88 -14.26
N GLU A 387 -0.95 48.32 -13.08
CA GLU A 387 -0.12 49.01 -12.06
C GLU A 387 1.40 48.80 -12.25
N ILE A 388 1.83 47.83 -13.06
CA ILE A 388 3.26 47.58 -13.34
C ILE A 388 3.80 48.52 -14.44
N LEU A 389 2.93 49.17 -15.23
CA LEU A 389 3.33 50.07 -16.31
C LEU A 389 3.55 51.54 -15.88
N GLN A 390 3.22 51.92 -14.63
CA GLN A 390 3.51 53.27 -14.11
C GLN A 390 4.81 53.36 -13.29
N ALA A 391 5.49 52.25 -13.00
CA ALA A 391 6.75 52.25 -12.24
C ALA A 391 8.02 52.27 -13.12
N ILE A 392 7.89 52.41 -14.45
CA ILE A 392 9.03 52.48 -15.40
C ILE A 392 9.13 53.86 -16.08
N SER A 393 8.35 54.87 -15.65
CA SER A 393 8.41 56.22 -16.25
C SER A 393 8.63 57.36 -15.25
N LEU A 394 9.58 57.21 -14.32
CA LEU A 394 10.20 58.33 -13.59
C LEU A 394 11.68 58.08 -13.35
#